data_AF-A0A1S8FIU9-F1
#
_entry.id   AF-A0A1S8FIU9-F1
#
_cell.length_a   1.000
_cell.length_b   1.000
_cell.length_c   1.000
_cell.angle_alpha   90.00
_cell.angle_beta   90.00
_cell.angle_gamma   90.00
#
_symmetry.space_group_name_H-M   'P 1'
#
loop_
_entity.id
_entity.type
_entity.pdbx_description
1 polymer ?
#
loop_
_entity_poly.entity_id
_entity_poly.type
_entity_poly.pdbx_seq_one_letter_code
_entity_poly.pdbx_strand_id
1 'polypeptide(L)'
;MNPDQRANLEAMVEALGKAMAQAWSYFYLLKGVHEGSKASPAVVQRFPWLLEQLWRGIFDALFAKVGTIIDSTGSTYSLPNLITLVRRYGDAELKTLLPEAEACLSEKSSPLAKIKNWRHFNIAHRTARGNEDAFYVDNKMNLKEIEGALEQLDEAINHLSWNVLSIHNDTKSAFEPLIDEGKALCLSASNGLGSTNK
;
A
#
# COMPACT_ATOMS: atom_id res chain seq x y z
N MET A 1 3.20 30.90 7.35
CA MET A 1 4.07 29.76 7.69
C MET A 1 5.53 30.22 7.70
N ASN A 2 6.32 29.84 8.71
CA ASN A 2 7.76 30.15 8.74
C ASN A 2 8.58 29.09 7.94
N PRO A 3 9.87 29.34 7.66
CA PRO A 3 10.69 28.42 6.86
C PRO A 3 10.79 27.01 7.45
N ASP A 4 10.97 26.88 8.77
CA ASP A 4 11.11 25.57 9.43
C ASP A 4 9.80 24.75 9.36
N GLN A 5 8.65 25.41 9.51
CA GLN A 5 7.33 24.78 9.37
C GLN A 5 7.12 24.26 7.94
N ARG A 6 7.55 25.04 6.94
CA ARG A 6 7.48 24.65 5.54
C ARG A 6 8.39 23.45 5.25
N ALA A 7 9.63 23.48 5.72
CA ALA A 7 10.57 22.38 5.56
C ALA A 7 10.05 21.06 6.19
N ASN A 8 9.37 21.15 7.34
CA ASN A 8 8.76 19.98 7.98
C ASN A 8 7.60 19.40 7.15
N LEU A 9 6.77 20.25 6.53
CA LEU A 9 5.71 19.79 5.62
C LEU A 9 6.30 19.18 4.35
N GLU A 10 7.34 19.79 3.78
CA GLU A 10 8.10 19.27 2.63
C GLU A 10 8.62 17.86 2.89
N ALA A 11 9.33 17.66 4.01
CA ALA A 11 9.87 16.36 4.38
C ALA A 11 8.77 15.30 4.60
N MET A 12 7.64 15.70 5.20
CA MET A 12 6.48 14.82 5.42
C MET A 12 5.87 14.36 4.10
N VAL A 13 5.64 15.28 3.17
CA VAL A 13 5.08 14.99 1.84
C VAL A 13 6.02 14.11 1.02
N GLU A 14 7.33 14.40 1.03
CA GLU A 14 8.32 13.58 0.31
C GLU A 14 8.36 12.15 0.86
N ALA A 15 8.34 12.00 2.19
CA ALA A 15 8.32 10.68 2.82
C ALA A 15 7.04 9.90 2.49
N LEU A 16 5.89 10.57 2.48
CA LEU A 16 4.61 9.98 2.07
C LEU A 16 4.61 9.56 0.61
N GLY A 17 5.12 10.39 -0.29
CA GLY A 17 5.26 10.06 -1.72
C GLY A 17 6.14 8.82 -1.93
N LYS A 18 7.28 8.72 -1.23
CA LYS A 18 8.14 7.53 -1.26
C LYS A 18 7.43 6.28 -0.71
N ALA A 19 6.69 6.40 0.38
CA ALA A 19 5.94 5.28 0.95
C ALA A 19 4.82 4.82 0.01
N MET A 20 4.14 5.75 -0.66
CA MET A 20 3.08 5.47 -1.62
C MET A 20 3.62 4.79 -2.88
N ALA A 21 4.75 5.27 -3.41
CA ALA A 21 5.46 4.62 -4.51
C ALA A 21 5.87 3.18 -4.17
N GLN A 22 6.34 2.94 -2.95
CA GLN A 22 6.64 1.59 -2.47
C GLN A 22 5.37 0.73 -2.36
N ALA A 23 4.25 1.27 -1.87
CA ALA A 23 2.99 0.55 -1.82
C ALA A 23 2.49 0.16 -3.22
N TRP A 24 2.51 1.09 -4.18
CA TRP A 24 2.15 0.79 -5.57
C TRP A 24 3.05 -0.26 -6.20
N SER A 25 4.36 -0.19 -5.99
CA SER A 25 5.29 -1.19 -6.55
C SER A 25 5.02 -2.60 -6.02
N TYR A 26 4.77 -2.76 -4.71
CA TYR A 26 4.38 -4.06 -4.15
C TYR A 26 3.03 -4.53 -4.68
N PHE A 27 2.06 -3.64 -4.82
CA PHE A 27 0.75 -3.98 -5.38
C PHE A 27 0.85 -4.48 -6.82
N TYR A 28 1.58 -3.78 -7.68
CA TYR A 28 1.74 -4.18 -9.08
C TYR A 28 2.50 -5.50 -9.23
N LEU A 29 3.53 -5.72 -8.41
CA LEU A 29 4.20 -7.01 -8.37
C LEU A 29 3.25 -8.13 -7.91
N LEU A 30 2.44 -7.89 -6.88
CA LEU A 30 1.43 -8.85 -6.40
C LEU A 30 0.40 -9.18 -7.49
N LYS A 31 -0.07 -8.16 -8.21
CA LYS A 31 -1.00 -8.29 -9.34
C LYS A 31 -0.38 -9.09 -10.48
N GLY A 32 0.89 -8.81 -10.82
CA GLY A 32 1.65 -9.55 -11.82
C GLY A 32 1.82 -11.02 -11.48
N VAL A 33 2.23 -11.33 -10.24
CA VAL A 33 2.36 -12.73 -9.76
C VAL A 33 1.01 -13.44 -9.78
N HIS A 34 -0.07 -12.78 -9.35
CA HIS A 34 -1.43 -13.34 -9.39
C HIS A 34 -1.88 -13.66 -10.82
N GLU A 35 -1.72 -12.72 -11.75
CA GLU A 35 -2.07 -12.93 -13.16
C GLU A 35 -1.18 -14.01 -13.81
N GLY A 36 0.12 -14.01 -13.53
CA GLY A 36 1.07 -15.02 -14.02
C GLY A 36 0.74 -16.43 -13.51
N SER A 37 0.32 -16.56 -12.25
CA SER A 37 -0.08 -17.83 -11.65
C SER A 37 -1.31 -18.43 -12.32
N LYS A 38 -2.29 -17.59 -12.69
CA LYS A 38 -3.48 -18.01 -13.46
C LYS A 38 -3.12 -18.48 -14.86
N ALA A 39 -2.16 -17.80 -15.50
CA ALA A 39 -1.68 -18.17 -16.83
C ALA A 39 -0.78 -19.42 -16.82
N SER A 40 -0.23 -19.82 -15.66
CA SER A 40 0.70 -20.95 -15.52
C SER A 40 0.27 -21.96 -14.45
N PRO A 41 -0.87 -22.66 -14.58
CA PRO A 41 -1.38 -23.56 -13.53
C PRO A 41 -0.42 -24.68 -13.14
N ALA A 42 0.41 -25.16 -14.07
CA ALA A 42 1.42 -26.19 -13.81
C ALA A 42 2.48 -25.74 -12.79
N VAL A 43 2.85 -24.46 -12.79
CA VAL A 43 3.78 -23.88 -11.82
C VAL A 43 3.15 -23.85 -10.44
N VAL A 44 1.85 -23.50 -10.36
CA VAL A 44 1.10 -23.47 -9.10
C VAL A 44 1.00 -24.86 -8.49
N GLN A 45 0.71 -25.87 -9.30
CA GLN A 45 0.64 -27.26 -8.84
C GLN A 45 2.01 -27.80 -8.40
N ARG A 46 3.08 -27.40 -9.08
CA ARG A 46 4.44 -27.89 -8.81
C ARG A 46 5.09 -27.20 -7.62
N PHE A 47 4.85 -25.91 -7.44
CA PHE A 47 5.47 -25.07 -6.42
C PHE A 47 4.46 -24.28 -5.58
N PRO A 48 3.44 -24.93 -5.00
CA PRO A 48 2.36 -24.23 -4.29
C PRO A 48 2.89 -23.43 -3.10
N TRP A 49 3.81 -24.02 -2.32
CA TRP A 49 4.43 -23.37 -1.16
C TRP A 49 5.26 -22.16 -1.53
N LEU A 50 6.03 -22.21 -2.63
CA LEU A 50 6.86 -21.09 -3.06
C LEU A 50 5.99 -19.89 -3.43
N LEU A 51 4.93 -20.11 -4.22
CA LEU A 51 4.03 -19.06 -4.63
C LEU A 51 3.26 -18.48 -3.44
N GLU A 52 2.86 -19.32 -2.48
CA GLU A 52 2.24 -18.85 -1.25
C GLU A 52 3.19 -17.94 -0.46
N GLN A 53 4.46 -18.33 -0.27
CA GLN A 53 5.44 -17.51 0.46
C GLN A 53 5.78 -16.20 -0.27
N LEU A 54 5.89 -16.23 -1.61
CA LEU A 54 6.07 -15.02 -2.40
C LEU A 54 4.88 -14.08 -2.24
N TRP A 55 3.66 -14.61 -2.37
CA TRP A 55 2.44 -13.82 -2.22
C TRP A 55 2.35 -13.20 -0.82
N ARG A 56 2.56 -14.00 0.23
CA ARG A 56 2.56 -13.52 1.63
C ARG A 56 3.62 -12.45 1.86
N GLY A 57 4.86 -12.66 1.40
CA GLY A 57 5.95 -11.71 1.59
C GLY A 57 5.69 -10.36 0.91
N ILE A 58 5.18 -10.37 -0.33
CA ILE A 58 4.82 -9.14 -1.05
C ILE A 58 3.64 -8.45 -0.36
N PHE A 59 2.63 -9.22 0.05
CA PHE A 59 1.48 -8.70 0.78
C PHE A 59 1.88 -8.08 2.12
N ASP A 60 2.70 -8.74 2.92
CA ASP A 60 3.18 -8.19 4.20
C ASP A 60 3.96 -6.88 4.01
N ALA A 61 4.81 -6.82 2.97
CA ALA A 61 5.55 -5.60 2.63
C ALA A 61 4.61 -4.45 2.21
N LEU A 62 3.61 -4.74 1.37
CA LEU A 62 2.58 -3.78 0.97
C LEU A 62 1.86 -3.21 2.20
N PHE A 63 1.35 -4.07 3.08
CA PHE A 63 0.57 -3.64 4.24
C PHE A 63 1.42 -2.93 5.29
N ALA A 64 2.71 -3.24 5.39
CA ALA A 64 3.64 -2.46 6.20
C ALA A 64 3.78 -1.01 5.70
N LYS A 65 3.86 -0.80 4.38
CA LYS A 65 3.94 0.54 3.79
C LYS A 65 2.64 1.31 3.93
N VAL A 66 1.52 0.72 3.54
CA VAL A 66 0.21 1.36 3.71
C VAL A 66 -0.09 1.62 5.19
N GLY A 67 0.25 0.67 6.06
CA GLY A 67 0.12 0.80 7.50
C GLY A 67 0.93 1.95 8.10
N THR A 68 2.07 2.31 7.49
CA THR A 68 2.87 3.49 7.87
C THR A 68 2.18 4.78 7.43
N ILE A 69 1.64 4.80 6.20
CA ILE A 69 0.91 5.96 5.64
C ILE A 69 -0.29 6.35 6.51
N ILE A 70 -1.01 5.37 7.06
CA ILE A 70 -2.20 5.61 7.90
C ILE A 70 -1.91 5.59 9.41
N ASP A 71 -0.64 5.56 9.83
CA ASP A 71 -0.27 5.49 11.24
C ASP A 71 -0.60 6.80 11.98
N SER A 72 -1.32 6.71 13.08
CA SER A 72 -1.65 7.87 13.93
C SER A 72 -0.60 8.15 15.03
N THR A 73 0.50 7.39 15.07
CA THR A 73 1.58 7.59 16.04
C THR A 73 2.38 8.86 15.71
N GLY A 74 2.58 9.74 16.69
CA GLY A 74 3.10 11.10 16.46
C GLY A 74 4.53 11.23 15.93
N SER A 75 5.31 10.13 15.88
CA SER A 75 6.68 10.11 15.34
C SER A 75 6.78 9.59 13.90
N THR A 76 5.67 9.18 13.30
CA THR A 76 5.67 8.55 11.97
C THR A 76 5.37 9.57 10.88
N TYR A 77 6.04 9.48 9.73
CA TYR A 77 5.62 10.24 8.55
C TYR A 77 4.38 9.61 7.94
N SER A 78 3.22 10.21 8.20
CA SER A 78 1.90 9.63 7.94
C SER A 78 0.88 10.72 7.57
N LEU A 79 -0.18 10.31 6.88
CA LEU A 79 -1.28 11.21 6.49
C LEU A 79 -1.98 11.85 7.70
N PRO A 80 -2.29 11.13 8.80
CA PRO A 80 -2.80 11.76 10.02
C PRO A 80 -1.89 12.87 10.59
N ASN A 81 -0.57 12.67 10.55
CA ASN A 81 0.38 13.65 11.04
C ASN A 81 0.53 14.83 10.07
N LEU A 82 0.47 14.59 8.75
CA LEU A 82 0.40 15.65 7.76
C LEU A 82 -0.84 16.54 7.96
N ILE A 83 -2.02 15.94 8.14
CA ILE A 83 -3.27 16.64 8.47
C ILE A 83 -3.09 17.51 9.73
N THR A 84 -2.44 16.98 10.76
CA THR A 84 -2.16 17.71 12.00
C THR A 84 -1.25 18.91 11.77
N LEU A 85 -0.20 18.76 10.96
CA LEU A 85 0.72 19.85 10.61
C LEU A 85 0.03 20.91 9.76
N VAL A 86 -0.74 20.53 8.75
CA VAL A 86 -1.51 21.45 7.89
C VAL A 86 -2.55 22.20 8.73
N ARG A 87 -3.24 21.54 9.65
CA ARG A 87 -4.17 22.20 10.59
C ARG A 87 -3.46 23.24 11.45
N ARG A 88 -2.24 22.95 11.90
CA ARG A 88 -1.50 23.82 12.81
C ARG A 88 -0.83 25.00 12.09
N TYR A 89 -0.25 24.77 10.91
CA TYR A 89 0.62 25.73 10.23
C TYR A 89 0.11 26.22 8.88
N GLY A 90 -0.85 25.52 8.28
CA GLY A 90 -1.46 25.86 7.00
C GLY A 90 -2.30 27.13 7.09
N ASP A 91 -2.36 27.82 5.95
CA ASP A 91 -3.27 28.95 5.74
C ASP A 91 -4.73 28.49 5.55
N ALA A 92 -5.62 29.45 5.28
CA ALA A 92 -7.04 29.16 5.10
C ALA A 92 -7.29 28.23 3.90
N GLU A 93 -6.54 28.40 2.82
CA GLU A 93 -6.67 27.63 1.58
C GLU A 93 -6.29 26.16 1.81
N LEU A 94 -5.12 25.90 2.38
CA LEU A 94 -4.69 24.54 2.72
C LEU A 94 -5.63 23.84 3.70
N LYS A 95 -6.24 24.58 4.63
CA LYS A 95 -7.21 24.03 5.58
C LYS A 95 -8.51 23.58 4.91
N THR A 96 -8.89 24.16 3.77
CA THR A 96 -10.08 23.73 3.03
C THR A 96 -9.96 22.33 2.44
N LEU A 97 -8.73 21.80 2.32
CA LEU A 97 -8.42 20.47 1.76
C LEU A 97 -8.48 19.35 2.80
N LEU A 98 -8.46 19.70 4.09
CA LEU A 98 -8.47 18.71 5.19
C LEU A 98 -9.69 17.78 5.19
N PRO A 99 -10.93 18.23 4.92
CA PRO A 99 -12.11 17.36 4.99
C PRO A 99 -12.02 16.14 4.08
N GLU A 100 -11.44 16.27 2.89
CA GLU A 100 -11.27 15.15 1.95
C GLU A 100 -10.23 14.15 2.43
N ALA A 101 -9.06 14.64 2.89
CA ALA A 101 -8.02 13.80 3.46
C ALA A 101 -8.49 13.08 4.74
N GLU A 102 -9.35 13.74 5.54
CA GLU A 102 -9.97 13.13 6.72
C GLU A 102 -11.05 12.11 6.37
N ALA A 103 -11.85 12.38 5.33
CA ALA A 103 -12.86 11.44 4.83
C ALA A 103 -12.21 10.11 4.44
N CYS A 104 -11.08 10.16 3.72
CA CYS A 104 -10.26 8.99 3.36
C CYS A 104 -9.91 8.11 4.58
N LEU A 105 -9.68 8.70 5.76
CA LEU A 105 -9.30 7.98 6.98
C LEU A 105 -10.49 7.52 7.85
N SER A 106 -11.70 7.99 7.58
CA SER A 106 -12.83 7.94 8.53
C SER A 106 -13.71 6.68 8.45
N GLU A 107 -13.63 5.92 7.35
CA GLU A 107 -14.55 4.82 7.08
C GLU A 107 -14.14 3.51 7.79
N LYS A 108 -14.90 3.12 8.82
CA LYS A 108 -14.64 1.92 9.64
C LYS A 108 -14.83 0.58 8.92
N SER A 109 -15.55 0.56 7.80
CA SER A 109 -15.76 -0.62 6.95
C SER A 109 -15.02 -0.54 5.62
N SER A 110 -14.12 0.44 5.45
CA SER A 110 -13.37 0.61 4.22
C SER A 110 -12.27 -0.44 4.05
N PRO A 111 -11.79 -0.65 2.82
CA PRO A 111 -10.54 -1.33 2.55
C PRO A 111 -9.36 -0.86 3.42
N LEU A 112 -9.28 0.44 3.74
CA LEU A 112 -8.24 1.00 4.62
C LEU A 112 -8.37 0.53 6.07
N ALA A 113 -9.59 0.36 6.58
CA ALA A 113 -9.82 -0.22 7.89
C ALA A 113 -9.35 -1.68 7.97
N LYS A 114 -9.60 -2.49 6.93
CA LYS A 114 -9.07 -3.86 6.83
C LYS A 114 -7.54 -3.87 6.81
N ILE A 115 -6.91 -2.94 6.09
CA ILE A 115 -5.44 -2.80 6.06
C ILE A 115 -4.88 -2.47 7.46
N LYS A 116 -5.54 -1.58 8.20
CA LYS A 116 -5.18 -1.25 9.58
C LYS A 116 -5.27 -2.49 10.49
N ASN A 117 -6.32 -3.30 10.32
CA ASN A 117 -6.51 -4.54 11.06
C ASN A 117 -5.39 -5.57 10.74
N TRP A 118 -5.03 -5.73 9.46
CA TRP A 118 -3.90 -6.57 9.04
C TRP A 118 -2.57 -6.13 9.66
N ARG A 119 -2.30 -4.82 9.68
CA ARG A 119 -1.11 -4.29 10.34
C ARG A 119 -1.12 -4.60 11.84
N HIS A 120 -2.24 -4.35 12.52
CA HIS A 120 -2.36 -4.66 13.95
C HIS A 120 -2.19 -6.16 14.21
N PHE A 121 -2.76 -7.03 13.39
CA PHE A 121 -2.58 -8.47 13.50
C PHE A 121 -1.09 -8.85 13.35
N ASN A 122 -0.42 -8.40 12.30
CA ASN A 122 0.99 -8.73 12.04
C ASN A 122 1.97 -8.12 13.07
N ILE A 123 1.71 -6.91 13.58
CA ILE A 123 2.59 -6.25 14.57
C ILE A 123 2.28 -6.70 16.00
N ALA A 124 0.99 -6.84 16.35
CA ALA A 124 0.57 -7.16 17.73
C ALA A 124 0.54 -8.66 18.03
N HIS A 125 0.62 -9.56 17.03
CA HIS A 125 0.47 -11.00 17.25
C HIS A 125 1.68 -11.85 16.87
N ARG A 126 2.80 -11.61 17.56
CA ARG A 126 3.60 -12.73 18.07
C ARG A 126 2.93 -13.46 19.25
N THR A 127 1.69 -13.12 19.61
CA THR A 127 1.03 -13.53 20.87
C THR A 127 -0.43 -14.03 20.80
N ALA A 128 -1.21 -13.90 19.72
CA ALA A 128 -2.61 -14.37 19.73
C ALA A 128 -2.84 -15.61 18.86
N ARG A 129 -2.62 -16.79 19.45
CA ARG A 129 -3.18 -18.06 18.97
C ARG A 129 -4.63 -18.15 19.46
N GLY A 130 -5.63 -17.92 18.61
CA GLY A 130 -7.01 -18.19 19.03
C GLY A 130 -8.16 -17.78 18.13
N ASN A 131 -7.98 -16.92 17.12
CA ASN A 131 -9.11 -16.47 16.29
C ASN A 131 -8.74 -16.10 14.84
N GLU A 132 -7.74 -16.80 14.28
CA GLU A 132 -7.19 -16.51 12.94
C GLU A 132 -8.23 -16.67 11.82
N ASP A 133 -9.11 -17.67 11.91
CA ASP A 133 -10.13 -17.93 10.89
C ASP A 133 -11.17 -16.81 10.81
N ALA A 134 -11.69 -16.35 11.95
CA ALA A 134 -12.65 -15.24 11.99
C ALA A 134 -12.01 -13.93 11.51
N PHE A 135 -10.76 -13.68 11.93
CA PHE A 135 -10.00 -12.52 11.44
C PHE A 135 -9.87 -12.54 9.91
N TYR A 136 -9.51 -13.69 9.33
CA TYR A 136 -9.34 -13.81 7.88
C TYR A 136 -10.65 -13.60 7.13
N VAL A 137 -11.77 -14.15 7.62
CA VAL A 137 -13.09 -13.94 7.01
C VAL A 137 -13.46 -12.47 6.97
N ASP A 138 -13.27 -11.75 8.08
CA ASP A 138 -13.67 -10.35 8.20
C ASP A 138 -12.72 -9.37 7.46
N ASN A 139 -11.45 -9.76 7.31
CA ASN A 139 -10.41 -8.89 6.76
C ASN A 139 -9.89 -9.35 5.40
N LYS A 140 -10.52 -10.35 4.77
CA LYS A 140 -10.19 -10.75 3.40
C LYS A 140 -10.35 -9.56 2.46
N MET A 141 -9.36 -9.38 1.61
CA MET A 141 -9.35 -8.34 0.58
C MET A 141 -9.01 -8.98 -0.76
N ASN A 142 -9.70 -8.54 -1.81
CA ASN A 142 -9.31 -8.82 -3.18
C ASN A 142 -8.43 -7.69 -3.74
N LEU A 143 -7.76 -7.93 -4.87
CA LEU A 143 -6.85 -6.94 -5.47
C LEU A 143 -7.55 -5.62 -5.83
N LYS A 144 -8.83 -5.64 -6.20
CA LYS A 144 -9.60 -4.42 -6.53
C LYS A 144 -9.88 -3.59 -5.27
N GLU A 145 -10.17 -4.24 -4.14
CA GLU A 145 -10.30 -3.54 -2.85
C GLU A 145 -8.98 -2.87 -2.45
N ILE A 146 -7.85 -3.55 -2.67
CA ILE A 146 -6.53 -3.00 -2.38
C ILE A 146 -6.21 -1.83 -3.32
N GLU A 147 -6.43 -1.99 -4.63
CA GLU A 147 -6.21 -0.95 -5.65
C GLU A 147 -6.99 0.32 -5.31
N GLY A 148 -8.29 0.20 -5.02
CA GLY A 148 -9.11 1.34 -4.63
C GLY A 148 -8.66 2.01 -3.33
N ALA A 149 -8.14 1.25 -2.36
CA ALA A 149 -7.57 1.82 -1.14
C ALA A 149 -6.30 2.64 -1.42
N LEU A 150 -5.46 2.15 -2.33
CA LEU A 150 -4.25 2.84 -2.75
C LEU A 150 -4.58 4.11 -3.55
N GLU A 151 -5.58 4.06 -4.43
CA GLU A 151 -6.07 5.23 -5.18
C GLU A 151 -6.57 6.32 -4.22
N GLN A 152 -7.41 5.96 -3.25
CA GLN A 152 -7.91 6.92 -2.24
C GLN A 152 -6.78 7.58 -1.42
N LEU A 153 -5.74 6.82 -1.08
CA LEU A 153 -4.59 7.36 -0.36
C LEU A 153 -3.72 8.25 -1.25
N ASP A 154 -3.47 7.82 -2.49
CA ASP A 154 -2.67 8.58 -3.44
C ASP A 154 -3.34 9.90 -3.79
N GLU A 155 -4.66 9.91 -4.01
CA GLU A 155 -5.46 11.12 -4.21
C GLU A 155 -5.36 12.06 -3.00
N ALA A 156 -5.57 11.56 -1.78
CA ALA A 156 -5.48 12.38 -0.57
C ALA A 156 -4.08 12.98 -0.36
N ILE A 157 -3.02 12.19 -0.61
CA ILE A 157 -1.63 12.65 -0.50
C ILE A 157 -1.30 13.65 -1.61
N ASN A 158 -1.67 13.37 -2.87
CA ASN A 158 -1.40 14.26 -3.99
C ASN A 158 -2.18 15.56 -3.89
N HIS A 159 -3.41 15.53 -3.38
CA HIS A 159 -4.20 16.75 -3.17
C HIS A 159 -3.51 17.67 -2.15
N LEU A 160 -2.98 17.14 -1.06
CA LEU A 160 -2.19 17.94 -0.10
C LEU A 160 -0.81 18.31 -0.66
N SER A 161 -0.11 17.40 -1.33
CA SER A 161 1.22 17.62 -1.91
C SER A 161 1.22 18.72 -2.96
N TRP A 162 0.26 18.69 -3.89
CA TRP A 162 0.14 19.67 -4.95
C TRP A 162 -0.07 21.07 -4.39
N ASN A 163 -0.95 21.20 -3.40
CA ASN A 163 -1.27 22.50 -2.84
C ASN A 163 -0.21 23.01 -1.86
N VAL A 164 0.59 22.13 -1.24
CA VAL A 164 1.68 22.53 -0.34
C VAL A 164 2.98 22.81 -1.11
N LEU A 165 3.30 22.02 -2.14
CA LEU A 165 4.61 22.02 -2.81
C LEU A 165 4.56 22.34 -4.30
N SER A 166 3.37 22.38 -4.91
CA SER A 166 3.20 22.36 -6.37
C SER A 166 3.87 21.14 -7.01
N ILE A 167 3.98 20.04 -6.25
CA ILE A 167 4.54 18.76 -6.71
C ILE A 167 3.41 17.78 -6.88
N HIS A 168 3.27 17.27 -8.10
CA HIS A 168 2.47 16.08 -8.40
C HIS A 168 3.39 14.86 -8.30
N ASN A 169 3.09 13.94 -7.38
CA ASN A 169 3.85 12.71 -7.28
C ASN A 169 3.20 11.67 -8.19
N ASP A 170 3.84 11.34 -9.31
CA ASP A 170 3.50 10.14 -10.07
C ASP A 170 4.04 8.91 -9.33
N THR A 171 3.32 8.49 -8.30
CA THR A 171 3.69 7.34 -7.46
C THR A 171 3.21 6.01 -8.05
N LYS A 172 2.41 6.06 -9.12
CA LYS A 172 1.64 4.94 -9.67
C LYS A 172 2.20 4.46 -11.00
N SER A 173 2.24 5.33 -12.02
CA SER A 173 2.45 4.90 -13.42
C SER A 173 3.84 4.29 -13.64
N ALA A 174 4.85 4.81 -12.92
CA ALA A 174 6.23 4.33 -13.00
C ALA A 174 6.40 2.85 -12.63
N PHE A 175 5.45 2.28 -11.88
CA PHE A 175 5.53 0.91 -11.38
C PHE A 175 4.55 -0.05 -12.04
N GLU A 176 3.65 0.42 -12.90
CA GLU A 176 2.75 -0.45 -13.69
C GLU A 176 3.49 -1.56 -14.46
N PRO A 177 4.68 -1.33 -15.06
CA PRO A 177 5.43 -2.38 -15.75
C PRO A 177 5.79 -3.58 -14.86
N LEU A 178 5.81 -3.44 -13.52
CA LEU A 178 6.06 -4.55 -12.59
C LEU A 178 5.00 -5.66 -12.69
N ILE A 179 3.80 -5.35 -13.24
CA ILE A 179 2.80 -6.38 -13.56
C ILE A 179 3.39 -7.39 -14.54
N ASP A 180 4.03 -6.92 -15.60
CA ASP A 180 4.57 -7.78 -16.65
C ASP A 180 5.82 -8.53 -16.17
N GLU A 181 6.65 -7.89 -15.34
CA GLU A 181 7.76 -8.57 -14.66
C GLU A 181 7.28 -9.70 -13.73
N GLY A 182 6.23 -9.46 -12.94
CA GLY A 182 5.63 -10.46 -12.07
C GLY A 182 5.05 -11.65 -12.85
N LYS A 183 4.43 -11.39 -14.02
CA LYS A 183 3.97 -12.45 -14.93
C LYS A 183 5.12 -13.25 -15.50
N ALA A 184 6.20 -12.56 -15.92
CA ALA A 184 7.36 -13.18 -16.52
C ALA A 184 8.05 -14.18 -15.57
N LEU A 185 8.05 -13.92 -14.26
CA LEU A 185 8.56 -14.87 -13.25
C LEU A 185 7.82 -16.22 -13.30
N CYS A 186 6.48 -16.20 -13.37
CA CYS A 186 5.67 -17.41 -13.45
C CYS A 186 5.88 -18.14 -14.78
N LEU A 187 5.94 -17.41 -15.89
CA LEU A 187 6.18 -17.98 -17.22
C LEU A 187 7.56 -18.64 -17.32
N SER A 188 8.58 -18.00 -16.74
CA SER A 188 9.95 -18.53 -16.74
C SER A 188 10.05 -19.82 -15.94
N ALA A 189 9.40 -19.89 -14.78
CA ALA A 189 9.28 -21.13 -14.01
C ALA A 189 8.55 -22.22 -14.81
N SER A 190 7.50 -21.88 -15.55
CA SER A 190 6.77 -22.83 -16.41
C SER A 190 7.63 -23.38 -17.53
N ASN A 191 8.41 -22.53 -18.20
CA ASN A 191 9.32 -22.94 -19.28
C ASN A 191 10.42 -23.86 -18.77
N GLY A 192 10.96 -23.59 -17.57
CA GLY A 192 11.93 -24.47 -16.90
C GLY A 192 11.37 -25.86 -16.59
N LEU A 193 10.08 -25.97 -16.25
CA LEU A 193 9.42 -27.29 -16.08
C LEU A 193 9.31 -28.06 -17.39
N GLY A 194 9.06 -27.36 -18.50
CA GLY A 194 9.00 -27.95 -19.83
C GLY A 194 10.34 -28.50 -20.33
N SER A 195 11.47 -27.92 -19.89
CA SER A 195 12.81 -28.37 -20.29
C SER A 195 13.35 -29.52 -19.44
N THR A 196 12.89 -29.70 -18.20
CA THR A 196 13.28 -30.82 -17.34
C THR A 196 12.54 -32.14 -17.61
N ASN A 197 11.51 -32.12 -18.45
CA ASN A 197 10.73 -33.30 -18.85
C ASN A 197 11.16 -33.88 -20.22
N LYS A 198 12.33 -33.47 -20.74
CA LYS A 198 12.99 -34.08 -21.89
C LYS A 198 14.26 -34.79 -21.44
#